data_AF-A0A221WBB6-F1
#
_entry.id   AF-A0A221WBB6-F1
#
_cell.length_a   1.000
_cell.length_b   1.000
_cell.length_c   1.000
_cell.angle_alpha   90.00
_cell.angle_beta   90.00
_cell.angle_gamma   90.00
#
_symmetry.space_group_name_H-M   'P 1'
#
loop_
_entity.id
_entity.type
_entity.pdbx_description
1 polymer ?
#
loop_
_entity_poly.entity_id
_entity_poly.type
_entity_poly.pdbx_seq_one_letter_code
_entity_poly.pdbx_strand_id
1 'polypeptide(L)'
;MTGRGSEGVAAVGRPPAPGGGIDGGRVERLARDAEQAREVRAYQTHPDVVALRVERVRAQVDRLCWTGIVLGLAFTMANVQHFAAAGSAPWSLPWLAAWLLDPMVSLVLIAILRAEQVTARYRVRTGPWVRRAKWFTLAATYVMNTWESFAAGSVSGVVLHSVPPLVVFVAAEAVTDLRDKLTEAVNVAVGDAARHAPEPAAVNPRTAEPTAVHKPAQRTAARRRRDGGRTSFADYLARARHAWSPDVQISPAWVRGVTGCSRGLSSRLAAALTAELAEHNATDTPGGDPS
;
A
#
# COMPACT_ATOMS: atom_id res chain seq x y z
N MET A 1 20.69 58.21 48.79
CA MET A 1 21.75 59.24 48.75
C MET A 1 23.09 58.51 48.69
N THR A 2 23.61 58.29 47.48
CA THR A 2 24.71 59.06 46.83
C THR A 2 26.06 58.76 47.48
N GLY A 3 27.10 58.25 46.82
CA GLY A 3 27.37 57.95 45.42
C GLY A 3 28.88 57.78 45.20
N ARG A 4 29.25 57.26 44.02
CA ARG A 4 30.54 57.42 43.27
C ARG A 4 31.82 56.96 43.98
N GLY A 5 32.58 56.04 43.38
CA GLY A 5 33.39 56.27 42.17
C GLY A 5 34.86 56.30 42.64
N SER A 6 35.89 55.81 41.97
CA SER A 6 36.12 55.53 40.55
C SER A 6 37.43 54.72 40.47
N GLU A 7 37.65 54.05 39.34
CA GLU A 7 38.94 53.90 38.61
C GLU A 7 40.19 53.46 39.41
N GLY A 8 40.83 52.31 39.16
CA GLY A 8 41.15 51.72 37.86
C GLY A 8 42.63 51.98 37.55
N VAL A 9 43.51 50.98 37.73
CA VAL A 9 44.81 50.94 37.04
C VAL A 9 45.20 49.51 36.68
N ALA A 10 45.39 49.34 35.37
CA ALA A 10 45.95 48.26 34.60
C ALA A 10 46.97 47.33 35.29
N ALA A 11 46.79 46.03 35.05
CA ALA A 11 47.90 45.09 34.98
C ALA A 11 47.71 44.15 33.78
N VAL A 12 48.40 44.52 32.70
CA VAL A 12 49.23 43.65 31.84
C VAL A 12 48.56 42.41 31.24
N GLY A 13 48.51 42.43 29.90
CA GLY A 13 48.01 41.38 29.04
C GLY A 13 48.52 39.99 29.39
N ARG A 14 47.57 39.10 29.64
CA ARG A 14 47.72 37.67 29.34
C ARG A 14 47.27 37.49 27.88
N PRO A 15 48.10 36.89 27.00
CA PRO A 15 47.65 36.60 25.64
C PRO A 15 46.39 35.72 25.71
N PRO A 16 45.39 35.93 24.85
CA PRO A 16 44.28 34.99 24.76
C PRO A 16 44.88 33.63 24.40
N ALA A 17 44.72 32.65 25.28
CA ALA A 17 44.93 31.26 24.90
C ALA A 17 44.10 31.00 23.63
N PRO A 18 44.61 30.23 22.65
CA PRO A 18 43.87 29.91 21.45
C PRO A 18 42.70 28.98 21.83
N GLY A 19 41.62 29.57 22.35
CA GLY A 19 40.38 28.90 22.74
C GLY A 19 39.50 28.48 21.56
N GLY A 20 40.08 28.29 20.38
CA GLY A 20 39.35 27.92 19.17
C GLY A 20 39.06 26.42 19.01
N GLY A 21 39.65 25.56 19.84
CA GLY A 21 39.62 24.11 19.61
C GLY A 21 38.36 23.38 20.10
N ILE A 22 37.77 23.82 21.22
CA ILE A 22 36.71 23.04 21.88
C ILE A 22 35.33 23.37 21.34
N ASP A 23 35.05 24.65 21.08
CA ASP A 23 33.80 25.09 20.44
C ASP A 23 33.83 24.82 18.94
N GLY A 24 34.97 25.02 18.27
CA GLY A 24 35.16 24.63 16.87
C GLY A 24 34.97 23.12 16.66
N GLY A 25 35.58 22.29 17.50
CA GLY A 25 35.45 20.83 17.42
C GLY A 25 34.07 20.29 17.84
N ARG A 26 33.28 21.04 18.60
CA ARG A 26 31.88 20.70 18.93
C ARG A 26 30.93 21.13 17.82
N VAL A 27 31.13 22.31 17.25
CA VAL A 27 30.37 22.83 16.10
C VAL A 27 30.64 21.96 14.86
N GLU A 28 31.88 21.54 14.63
CA GLU A 28 32.22 20.67 13.50
C GLU A 28 31.64 19.26 13.64
N ARG A 29 31.56 18.72 14.87
CA ARG A 29 30.83 17.48 15.15
C ARG A 29 29.34 17.62 14.87
N LEU A 30 28.70 18.67 15.38
CA LEU A 30 27.29 18.95 15.12
C LEU A 30 27.02 19.16 13.62
N ALA A 31 27.94 19.77 12.87
CA ALA A 31 27.85 19.93 11.43
C ALA A 31 27.90 18.59 10.69
N ARG A 32 28.83 17.70 11.07
CA ARG A 32 28.93 16.33 10.52
C ARG A 32 27.70 15.49 10.90
N ASP A 33 27.23 15.57 12.14
CA ASP A 33 26.03 14.87 12.58
C ASP A 33 24.78 15.38 11.83
N ALA A 34 24.71 16.69 11.55
CA ALA A 34 23.64 17.27 10.76
C ALA A 34 23.69 16.85 9.27
N GLU A 35 24.89 16.71 8.71
CA GLU A 35 25.11 16.19 7.35
C GLU A 35 24.75 14.71 7.24
N GLN A 36 25.20 13.87 8.18
CA GLN A 36 24.78 12.47 8.28
C GLN A 36 23.27 12.35 8.47
N ALA A 37 22.66 13.17 9.32
CA ALA A 37 21.20 13.19 9.48
C ALA A 37 20.48 13.65 8.20
N ARG A 38 21.10 14.52 7.38
CA ARG A 38 20.57 14.91 6.06
C ARG A 38 20.67 13.77 5.06
N GLU A 39 21.78 13.05 5.02
CA GLU A 39 21.94 11.85 4.18
C GLU A 39 20.93 10.76 4.56
N VAL A 40 20.79 10.48 5.87
CA VAL A 40 19.78 9.52 6.38
C VAL A 40 18.37 9.96 6.01
N ARG A 41 18.03 11.26 6.12
CA ARG A 41 16.74 11.78 5.67
C ARG A 41 16.57 11.64 4.16
N ALA A 42 17.60 11.90 3.36
CA ALA A 42 17.56 11.75 1.91
C ALA A 42 17.23 10.30 1.50
N TYR A 43 17.79 9.30 2.19
CA TYR A 43 17.44 7.90 2.00
C TYR A 43 16.02 7.55 2.49
N GLN A 44 15.56 8.16 3.58
CA GLN A 44 14.20 7.96 4.10
C GLN A 44 13.10 8.61 3.24
N THR A 45 13.40 9.73 2.57
CA THR A 45 12.49 10.44 1.65
C THR A 45 12.51 9.88 0.23
N HIS A 46 13.31 8.85 -0.05
CA HIS A 46 13.34 8.25 -1.37
C HIS A 46 11.94 7.66 -1.71
N PRO A 47 11.33 8.01 -2.87
CA PRO A 47 9.94 7.66 -3.20
C PRO A 47 9.64 6.16 -3.09
N ASP A 48 10.62 5.30 -3.34
CA ASP A 48 10.44 3.84 -3.23
C ASP A 48 10.44 3.36 -1.77
N VAL A 49 11.19 3.99 -0.86
CA VAL A 49 11.16 3.67 0.58
C VAL A 49 9.82 4.09 1.18
N VAL A 50 9.32 5.27 0.77
CA VAL A 50 7.99 5.73 1.18
C VAL A 50 6.93 4.77 0.66
N ALA A 51 6.95 4.41 -0.64
CA ALA A 51 6.01 3.45 -1.22
C ALA A 51 6.04 2.06 -0.54
N LEU A 52 7.22 1.55 -0.17
CA LEU A 52 7.35 0.28 0.56
C LEU A 52 6.80 0.38 1.99
N ARG A 53 7.02 1.52 2.68
CA ARG A 53 6.48 1.75 4.02
C ARG A 53 4.95 1.77 3.99
N VAL A 54 4.39 2.44 3.00
CA VAL A 54 2.97 2.49 2.67
C VAL A 54 2.38 1.11 2.46
N GLU A 55 3.00 0.31 1.60
CA GLU A 55 2.55 -1.04 1.31
C GLU A 55 2.63 -1.93 2.56
N ARG A 56 3.68 -1.77 3.38
CA ARG A 56 3.85 -2.51 4.63
C ARG A 56 2.78 -2.15 5.66
N VAL A 57 2.46 -0.87 5.83
CA VAL A 57 1.38 -0.43 6.74
C VAL A 57 0.04 -0.99 6.27
N ARG A 58 -0.26 -0.88 4.98
CA ARG A 58 -1.49 -1.45 4.39
C ARG A 58 -1.57 -2.96 4.62
N ALA A 59 -0.51 -3.70 4.32
CA ALA A 59 -0.45 -5.15 4.51
C ALA A 59 -0.54 -5.54 5.99
N GLN A 60 0.05 -4.76 6.90
CA GLN A 60 -0.05 -5.00 8.34
C GLN A 60 -1.46 -4.80 8.86
N VAL A 61 -2.11 -3.69 8.50
CA VAL A 61 -3.50 -3.42 8.89
C VAL A 61 -4.45 -4.48 8.32
N ASP A 62 -4.25 -4.86 7.06
CA ASP A 62 -5.03 -5.91 6.41
C ASP A 62 -4.89 -7.25 7.16
N ARG A 63 -3.66 -7.65 7.50
CA ARG A 63 -3.40 -8.87 8.28
C ARG A 63 -4.05 -8.83 9.65
N LEU A 64 -3.95 -7.73 10.39
CA LEU A 64 -4.57 -7.59 11.72
C LEU A 64 -6.10 -7.68 11.63
N CYS A 65 -6.70 -7.03 10.63
CA CYS A 65 -8.13 -7.09 10.39
C CYS A 65 -8.59 -8.52 10.06
N TRP A 66 -7.91 -9.19 9.13
CA TRP A 66 -8.20 -10.59 8.80
C TRP A 66 -8.00 -11.53 9.99
N THR A 67 -6.96 -11.30 10.80
CA THR A 67 -6.74 -12.08 12.02
C THR A 67 -7.90 -11.92 12.99
N GLY A 68 -8.37 -10.69 13.23
CA GLY A 68 -9.52 -10.44 14.08
C GLY A 68 -10.81 -11.09 13.56
N ILE A 69 -11.06 -11.00 12.25
CA ILE A 69 -12.20 -11.66 11.61
C ILE A 69 -12.14 -13.17 11.79
N VAL A 70 -10.99 -13.80 11.50
CA VAL A 70 -10.82 -15.26 11.62
C VAL A 70 -10.98 -15.72 13.07
N LEU A 71 -10.40 -14.99 14.04
CA LEU A 71 -10.55 -15.32 15.46
C LEU A 71 -11.99 -15.17 15.94
N GLY A 72 -12.68 -14.11 15.54
CA GLY A 72 -14.09 -13.91 15.87
C GLY A 72 -14.98 -14.99 15.26
N LEU A 73 -14.73 -15.37 14.01
CA LEU A 73 -15.43 -16.47 13.34
C LEU A 73 -15.14 -17.84 13.99
N ALA A 74 -13.89 -18.09 14.40
CA ALA A 74 -13.57 -19.33 15.10
C ALA A 74 -14.30 -19.41 16.45
N PHE A 75 -14.46 -18.28 17.14
CA PHE A 75 -15.23 -18.21 18.37
C PHE A 75 -16.73 -18.48 18.14
N THR A 76 -17.35 -17.81 17.16
CA THR A 76 -18.77 -18.05 16.83
C THR A 76 -19.00 -19.49 16.37
N MET A 77 -18.08 -20.01 15.56
CA MET A 77 -18.12 -21.39 15.09
C MET A 77 -18.05 -22.39 16.24
N ALA A 78 -17.15 -22.22 17.22
CA ALA A 78 -17.05 -23.12 18.36
C ALA A 78 -18.34 -23.11 19.22
N ASN A 79 -18.94 -21.95 19.39
CA ASN A 79 -20.18 -21.81 20.16
C ASN A 79 -21.39 -22.42 19.42
N VAL A 80 -21.55 -22.13 18.13
CA VAL A 80 -22.57 -22.78 17.28
C VAL A 80 -22.35 -24.28 17.22
N GLN A 81 -21.10 -24.74 17.19
CA GLN A 81 -20.79 -26.16 17.19
C GLN A 81 -21.26 -26.83 18.48
N HIS A 82 -20.99 -26.23 19.63
CA HIS A 82 -21.45 -26.76 20.92
C HIS A 82 -22.97 -26.91 20.95
N PHE A 83 -23.67 -25.85 20.54
CA PHE A 83 -25.13 -25.82 20.47
C PHE A 83 -25.69 -26.84 19.47
N ALA A 84 -25.17 -26.86 18.23
CA ALA A 84 -25.69 -27.70 17.15
C ALA A 84 -25.31 -29.18 17.30
N ALA A 85 -24.19 -29.49 17.98
CA ALA A 85 -23.84 -30.87 18.28
C ALA A 85 -24.81 -31.49 19.28
N ALA A 86 -25.44 -30.71 20.17
CA ALA A 86 -26.51 -31.15 21.07
C ALA A 86 -26.22 -32.49 21.80
N GLY A 87 -24.98 -32.68 22.27
CA GLY A 87 -24.55 -33.92 22.94
C GLY A 87 -24.17 -35.08 22.02
N SER A 88 -24.06 -34.86 20.71
CA SER A 88 -23.57 -35.85 19.74
C SER A 88 -22.18 -36.35 20.10
N ALA A 89 -21.93 -37.64 19.87
CA ALA A 89 -20.64 -38.25 20.14
C ALA A 89 -19.52 -37.54 19.35
N PRO A 90 -18.35 -37.28 19.97
CA PRO A 90 -17.19 -36.75 19.25
C PRO A 90 -16.90 -37.59 18.01
N TRP A 91 -16.56 -36.94 16.89
CA TRP A 91 -16.28 -37.58 15.59
C TRP A 91 -17.46 -38.23 14.86
N SER A 92 -18.68 -38.12 15.39
CA SER A 92 -19.88 -38.50 14.64
C SER A 92 -20.16 -37.53 13.49
N LEU A 93 -20.91 -37.97 12.48
CA LEU A 93 -21.30 -37.12 11.35
C LEU A 93 -22.04 -35.83 11.79
N PRO A 94 -22.99 -35.88 12.75
CA PRO A 94 -23.62 -34.65 13.27
C PRO A 94 -22.64 -33.71 13.98
N TRP A 95 -21.68 -34.27 14.75
CA TRP A 95 -20.66 -33.47 15.42
C TRP A 95 -19.75 -32.74 14.44
N LEU A 96 -19.37 -33.41 13.33
CA LEU A 96 -18.60 -32.80 12.24
C LEU A 96 -19.42 -31.80 11.43
N ALA A 97 -20.70 -32.10 11.14
CA ALA A 97 -21.58 -31.20 10.41
C ALA A 97 -21.84 -29.89 11.18
N ALA A 98 -21.91 -29.96 12.51
CA ALA A 98 -22.08 -28.79 13.38
C ALA A 98 -20.94 -27.76 13.22
N TRP A 99 -19.71 -28.19 12.92
CA TRP A 99 -18.58 -27.30 12.63
C TRP A 99 -18.76 -26.49 11.33
N LEU A 100 -19.57 -26.95 10.38
CA LEU A 100 -19.73 -26.31 9.08
C LEU A 100 -20.88 -25.31 9.01
N LEU A 101 -21.83 -25.36 9.94
CA LEU A 101 -23.02 -24.51 9.92
C LEU A 101 -22.66 -23.01 9.94
N ASP A 102 -21.87 -22.58 10.91
CA ASP A 102 -21.51 -21.16 11.06
C ASP A 102 -20.57 -20.64 9.95
N PRO A 103 -19.52 -21.37 9.53
CA PRO A 103 -18.68 -20.96 8.40
C PRO A 103 -19.46 -20.80 7.09
N MET A 104 -20.42 -21.68 6.79
CA MET A 104 -21.22 -21.56 5.57
C MET A 104 -22.01 -20.25 5.53
N VAL A 105 -22.70 -19.92 6.62
CA VAL A 105 -23.49 -18.69 6.74
C VAL A 105 -22.59 -17.46 6.66
N SER A 106 -21.45 -17.50 7.36
CA SER A 106 -20.46 -16.43 7.35
C SER A 106 -19.82 -16.20 5.98
N LEU A 107 -19.52 -17.27 5.23
CA LEU A 107 -18.98 -17.16 3.87
C LEU A 107 -20.00 -16.56 2.90
N VAL A 108 -21.28 -16.93 3.02
CA VAL A 108 -22.36 -16.31 2.23
C VAL A 108 -22.46 -14.82 2.54
N LEU A 109 -22.40 -14.43 3.82
CA LEU A 109 -22.39 -13.03 4.20
C LEU A 109 -21.19 -12.29 3.62
N ILE A 110 -19.97 -12.83 3.76
CA ILE A 110 -18.75 -12.24 3.19
C ILE A 110 -18.85 -12.12 1.67
N ALA A 111 -19.43 -13.12 0.98
CA ALA A 111 -19.65 -13.08 -0.45
C ALA A 111 -20.63 -11.97 -0.86
N ILE A 112 -21.72 -11.78 -0.10
CA ILE A 112 -22.66 -10.68 -0.30
C ILE A 112 -21.95 -9.32 -0.10
N LEU A 113 -21.21 -9.16 1.00
CA LEU A 113 -20.44 -7.94 1.27
C LEU A 113 -19.45 -7.65 0.15
N ARG A 114 -18.74 -8.68 -0.33
CA ARG A 114 -17.80 -8.55 -1.45
C ARG A 114 -18.50 -8.19 -2.75
N ALA A 115 -19.67 -8.77 -3.03
CA ALA A 115 -20.45 -8.46 -4.22
C ALA A 115 -20.93 -7.01 -4.21
N GLU A 116 -21.37 -6.48 -3.07
CA GLU A 116 -21.74 -5.07 -2.95
C GLU A 116 -20.55 -4.15 -3.24
N GLN A 117 -19.37 -4.46 -2.70
CA GLN A 117 -18.17 -3.65 -2.91
C GLN A 117 -17.72 -3.63 -4.37
N VAL A 118 -17.77 -4.78 -5.05
CA VAL A 118 -17.51 -4.86 -6.48
C VAL A 118 -18.52 -4.01 -7.25
N THR A 119 -19.80 -4.10 -6.90
CA THR A 119 -20.89 -3.41 -7.59
C THR A 119 -20.89 -1.89 -7.33
N ALA A 120 -20.51 -1.47 -6.13
CA ALA A 120 -20.36 -0.08 -5.73
C ALA A 120 -19.30 0.65 -6.57
N ARG A 121 -18.22 -0.05 -6.96
CA ARG A 121 -17.20 0.48 -7.88
C ARG A 121 -17.75 0.82 -9.27
N TYR A 122 -18.83 0.15 -9.69
CA TYR A 122 -19.54 0.41 -10.95
C TYR A 122 -20.76 1.33 -10.77
N ARG A 123 -20.94 1.96 -9.60
CA ARG A 123 -22.05 2.86 -9.26
C ARG A 123 -23.46 2.26 -9.41
N VAL A 124 -23.58 0.94 -9.42
CA VAL A 124 -24.88 0.28 -9.43
C VAL A 124 -25.39 0.19 -7.99
N ARG A 125 -26.54 0.80 -7.70
CA ARG A 125 -27.12 0.76 -6.36
C ARG A 125 -27.65 -0.63 -6.06
N THR A 126 -27.24 -1.21 -4.94
CA THR A 126 -27.79 -2.47 -4.45
C THR A 126 -29.19 -2.22 -3.87
N GLY A 127 -30.12 -3.12 -4.18
CA GLY A 127 -31.51 -3.00 -3.75
C GLY A 127 -31.69 -3.23 -2.23
N PRO A 128 -32.86 -2.87 -1.65
CA PRO A 128 -33.14 -3.02 -0.22
C PRO A 128 -33.07 -4.47 0.27
N TRP A 129 -33.18 -5.45 -0.62
CA TRP A 129 -33.05 -6.87 -0.31
C TRP A 129 -31.67 -7.25 0.23
N VAL A 130 -30.60 -6.60 -0.24
CA VAL A 130 -29.25 -6.92 0.25
C VAL A 130 -29.10 -6.48 1.70
N ARG A 131 -29.59 -5.28 2.03
CA ARG A 131 -29.67 -4.80 3.42
C ARG A 131 -30.47 -5.76 4.31
N ARG A 132 -31.63 -6.23 3.83
CA ARG A 132 -32.45 -7.19 4.58
C ARG A 132 -31.72 -8.52 4.81
N ALA A 133 -31.05 -9.03 3.79
CA ALA A 133 -30.25 -10.25 3.90
C ALA A 133 -29.16 -10.11 4.96
N LYS A 134 -28.38 -9.02 4.95
CA LYS A 134 -27.35 -8.77 5.97
C LYS A 134 -27.90 -8.77 7.39
N TRP A 135 -28.99 -8.01 7.63
CA TRP A 135 -29.59 -7.94 8.95
C TRP A 135 -30.18 -9.27 9.39
N PHE A 136 -30.77 -10.03 8.47
CA PHE A 136 -31.25 -11.38 8.75
C PHE A 136 -30.11 -12.32 9.14
N THR A 137 -29.02 -12.33 8.37
CA THR A 137 -27.86 -13.18 8.67
C THR A 137 -27.21 -12.79 10.00
N LEU A 138 -27.06 -11.49 10.26
CA LEU A 138 -26.52 -10.99 11.53
C LEU A 138 -27.43 -11.37 12.71
N ALA A 139 -28.75 -11.22 12.56
CA ALA A 139 -29.70 -11.60 13.60
C ALA A 139 -29.67 -13.10 13.88
N ALA A 140 -29.58 -13.92 12.83
CA ALA A 140 -29.45 -15.38 12.97
C ALA A 140 -28.19 -15.74 13.74
N THR A 141 -27.02 -15.20 13.36
CA THR A 141 -25.76 -15.42 14.08
C THR A 141 -25.84 -14.93 15.53
N TYR A 142 -26.40 -13.74 15.76
CA TYR A 142 -26.58 -13.20 17.11
C TYR A 142 -27.43 -14.12 17.99
N VAL A 143 -28.58 -14.58 17.49
CA VAL A 143 -29.48 -15.47 18.22
C VAL A 143 -28.77 -16.78 18.53
N MET A 144 -28.17 -17.43 17.53
CA MET A 144 -27.44 -18.69 17.76
C MET A 144 -26.34 -18.51 18.82
N ASN A 145 -25.62 -17.39 18.78
CA ASN A 145 -24.51 -17.20 19.71
C ASN A 145 -24.96 -16.90 21.15
N THR A 146 -26.12 -16.27 21.32
CA THR A 146 -26.59 -15.81 22.63
C THR A 146 -27.66 -16.71 23.25
N TRP A 147 -28.23 -17.65 22.49
CA TRP A 147 -29.39 -18.45 22.89
C TRP A 147 -29.21 -19.18 24.22
N GLU A 148 -28.10 -19.91 24.39
CA GLU A 148 -27.84 -20.62 25.66
C GLU A 148 -27.72 -19.66 26.85
N SER A 149 -27.09 -18.51 26.64
CA SER A 149 -26.97 -17.48 27.67
C SER A 149 -28.32 -16.85 28.03
N PHE A 150 -29.20 -16.67 27.03
CA PHE A 150 -30.57 -16.23 27.25
C PHE A 150 -31.39 -17.29 28.00
N ALA A 151 -31.30 -18.55 27.59
CA ALA A 151 -31.97 -19.67 28.26
C ALA A 151 -31.50 -19.84 29.71
N ALA A 152 -30.23 -19.54 29.99
CA ALA A 152 -29.66 -19.53 31.33
C ALA A 152 -29.93 -18.24 32.14
N GLY A 153 -30.56 -17.23 31.55
CA GLY A 153 -30.80 -15.93 32.20
C GLY A 153 -29.54 -15.10 32.47
N SER A 154 -28.42 -15.41 31.81
CA SER A 154 -27.12 -14.78 32.04
C SER A 154 -26.90 -13.57 31.14
N VAL A 155 -27.13 -12.37 31.67
CA VAL A 155 -26.86 -11.10 30.95
C VAL A 155 -25.39 -11.00 30.54
N SER A 156 -24.47 -11.37 31.43
CA SER A 156 -23.03 -11.39 31.13
C SER A 156 -22.69 -12.38 30.01
N GLY A 157 -23.34 -13.55 29.98
CA GLY A 157 -23.18 -14.53 28.91
C GLY A 157 -23.68 -14.00 27.57
N VAL A 158 -24.83 -13.30 27.56
CA VAL A 158 -25.37 -12.69 26.34
C VAL A 158 -24.40 -11.65 25.79
N VAL A 159 -23.83 -10.79 26.65
CA VAL A 159 -22.82 -9.81 26.22
C VAL A 159 -21.58 -10.51 25.68
N LEU A 160 -21.04 -11.50 26.42
CA LEU A 160 -19.81 -12.19 26.04
C LEU A 160 -19.92 -12.88 24.68
N HIS A 161 -21.07 -13.51 24.39
CA HIS A 161 -21.26 -14.23 23.14
C HIS A 161 -21.85 -13.36 22.02
N SER A 162 -22.37 -12.15 22.28
CA SER A 162 -22.83 -11.22 21.24
C SER A 162 -21.72 -10.34 20.67
N VAL A 163 -20.69 -10.03 21.46
CA VAL A 163 -19.60 -9.15 21.01
C VAL A 163 -18.86 -9.70 19.78
N PRO A 164 -18.43 -10.98 19.74
CA PRO A 164 -17.70 -11.51 18.59
C PRO A 164 -18.45 -11.41 17.25
N PRO A 165 -19.72 -11.85 17.10
CA PRO A 165 -20.42 -11.75 15.82
C PRO A 165 -20.67 -10.29 15.40
N LEU A 166 -20.96 -9.38 16.34
CA LEU A 166 -21.13 -7.96 16.04
C LEU A 166 -19.81 -7.33 15.56
N VAL A 167 -18.70 -7.63 16.22
CA VAL A 167 -17.37 -7.12 15.84
C VAL A 167 -16.96 -7.67 14.48
N VAL A 168 -17.17 -8.96 14.19
CA VAL A 168 -16.88 -9.56 12.88
C VAL A 168 -17.70 -8.89 11.78
N PHE A 169 -19.00 -8.69 12.01
CA PHE A 169 -19.87 -8.02 11.06
C PHE A 169 -19.40 -6.59 10.76
N VAL A 170 -19.15 -5.81 11.80
CA VAL A 170 -18.65 -4.43 11.68
C VAL A 170 -17.27 -4.41 11.02
N ALA A 171 -16.37 -5.32 11.37
CA ALA A 171 -15.05 -5.42 10.77
C ALA A 171 -15.12 -5.79 9.30
N ALA A 172 -16.02 -6.71 8.90
CA ALA A 172 -16.20 -7.10 7.51
C ALA A 172 -16.81 -5.98 6.65
N GLU A 173 -17.70 -5.16 7.21
CA GLU A 173 -18.16 -3.93 6.57
C GLU A 173 -17.02 -2.90 6.50
N ALA A 174 -16.39 -2.61 7.63
CA ALA A 174 -15.37 -1.59 7.76
C ALA A 174 -14.10 -1.89 6.96
N VAL A 175 -13.65 -3.14 6.83
CA VAL A 175 -12.42 -3.49 6.08
C VAL A 175 -12.51 -3.05 4.63
N THR A 176 -13.73 -2.99 4.09
CA THR A 176 -13.96 -2.64 2.69
C THR A 176 -13.81 -1.13 2.47
N ASP A 177 -14.39 -0.30 3.34
CA ASP A 177 -14.22 1.16 3.33
C ASP A 177 -12.82 1.60 3.80
N LEU A 178 -12.27 0.91 4.80
CA LEU A 178 -10.93 1.17 5.35
C LEU A 178 -9.83 0.92 4.32
N ARG A 179 -9.95 -0.09 3.46
CA ARG A 179 -8.95 -0.34 2.40
C ARG A 179 -8.83 0.82 1.42
N ASP A 180 -9.94 1.44 1.06
CA ASP A 180 -9.96 2.56 0.12
C ASP A 180 -9.44 3.83 0.81
N LYS A 181 -9.90 4.10 2.03
CA LYS A 181 -9.43 5.26 2.82
C LYS A 181 -7.97 5.16 3.26
N LEU A 182 -7.46 3.97 3.58
CA LEU A 182 -6.04 3.76 3.85
C LEU A 182 -5.23 4.01 2.60
N THR A 183 -5.69 3.58 1.43
CA THR A 183 -4.98 3.87 0.17
C THR A 183 -4.92 5.38 -0.07
N GLU A 184 -6.02 6.10 0.16
CA GLU A 184 -6.09 7.55 0.00
C GLU A 184 -5.25 8.32 1.03
N ALA A 185 -5.45 8.07 2.33
CA ALA A 185 -4.71 8.73 3.41
C ALA A 185 -3.20 8.50 3.26
N VAL A 186 -2.83 7.32 2.78
CA VAL A 186 -1.45 7.01 2.50
C VAL A 186 -0.94 7.78 1.28
N ASN A 187 -1.67 7.82 0.16
CA ASN A 187 -1.30 8.64 -1.00
C ASN A 187 -1.14 10.12 -0.64
N VAL A 188 -2.01 10.66 0.21
CA VAL A 188 -1.92 12.03 0.74
C VAL A 188 -0.65 12.21 1.57
N ALA A 189 -0.38 11.31 2.53
CA ALA A 189 0.83 11.38 3.35
C ALA A 189 2.12 11.30 2.52
N VAL A 190 2.13 10.52 1.42
CA VAL A 190 3.24 10.48 0.47
C VAL A 190 3.35 11.77 -0.33
N GLY A 191 2.23 12.29 -0.85
CA GLY A 191 2.19 13.54 -1.59
C GLY A 191 2.63 14.74 -0.73
N ASP A 192 2.34 14.73 0.56
CA ASP A 192 2.83 15.71 1.51
C ASP A 192 4.32 15.54 1.77
N ALA A 193 4.80 14.32 2.01
CA ALA A 193 6.23 14.06 2.19
C ALA A 193 7.07 14.45 0.95
N ALA A 194 6.54 14.24 -0.26
CA ALA A 194 7.19 14.65 -1.51
C ALA A 194 7.18 16.18 -1.70
N ARG A 195 6.12 16.87 -1.27
CA ARG A 195 6.01 18.34 -1.32
C ARG A 195 6.90 19.05 -0.29
N HIS A 196 7.20 18.41 0.83
CA HIS A 196 8.09 18.93 1.87
C HIS A 196 9.56 18.49 1.70
N ALA A 197 9.88 17.77 0.62
CA ALA A 197 11.26 17.51 0.24
C ALA A 197 11.91 18.84 -0.19
N PRO A 198 13.04 19.25 0.41
CA PRO A 198 13.69 20.49 0.03
C PRO A 198 14.14 20.42 -1.44
N GLU A 199 13.74 21.41 -2.23
CA GLU A 199 14.26 21.64 -3.57
C GLU A 199 15.80 21.74 -3.49
N PRO A 200 16.57 21.02 -4.33
CA PRO A 200 18.02 21.13 -4.31
C PRO A 200 18.37 22.59 -4.60
N ALA A 201 18.93 23.27 -3.59
CA ALA A 201 19.39 24.65 -3.68
C ALA A 201 20.18 24.82 -4.97
N ALA A 202 19.63 25.59 -5.90
CA ALA A 202 20.27 25.93 -7.15
C ALA A 202 21.62 26.59 -6.82
N VAL A 203 22.71 25.85 -7.06
CA VAL A 203 24.07 26.39 -7.02
C VAL A 203 24.12 27.51 -8.04
N ASN A 204 24.21 28.75 -7.55
CA ASN A 204 24.39 29.95 -8.34
C ASN A 204 25.76 29.89 -9.03
N PRO A 205 25.87 29.80 -10.38
CA PRO A 205 27.15 29.90 -11.04
C PRO A 205 27.43 31.37 -11.31
N ARG A 206 27.99 32.09 -10.33
CA ARG A 206 28.71 33.34 -10.59
C ARG A 206 30.19 33.07 -10.37
N THR A 207 30.92 32.88 -11.47
CA THR A 207 32.18 33.55 -11.84
C THR A 207 32.76 32.80 -13.06
N ALA A 208 32.49 33.30 -14.27
CA ALA A 208 33.32 33.09 -15.45
C ALA A 208 32.94 34.14 -16.50
N GLU A 209 33.85 35.07 -16.76
CA GLU A 209 33.74 36.09 -17.80
C GLU A 209 33.79 35.50 -19.22
N PRO A 210 33.32 36.26 -20.23
CA PRO A 210 32.93 35.72 -21.53
C PRO A 210 34.03 35.88 -22.59
N THR A 211 34.29 34.82 -23.36
CA THR A 211 34.87 34.97 -24.71
C THR A 211 33.96 34.28 -25.71
N ALA A 212 33.51 35.06 -26.67
CA ALA A 212 32.55 34.72 -27.70
C ALA A 212 33.14 33.78 -28.77
N VAL A 213 32.27 32.98 -29.41
CA VAL A 213 31.98 32.96 -30.87
C VAL A 213 31.37 31.60 -31.30
N HIS A 214 30.13 31.68 -31.84
CA HIS A 214 29.44 30.81 -32.83
C HIS A 214 28.69 29.49 -32.44
N LYS A 215 27.35 29.65 -32.24
CA LYS A 215 26.14 29.01 -32.85
C LYS A 215 26.11 27.51 -33.26
N PRO A 216 24.91 26.88 -33.27
CA PRO A 216 24.18 26.27 -32.16
C PRO A 216 24.20 24.73 -32.26
N ALA A 217 24.86 24.06 -31.31
CA ALA A 217 24.93 22.60 -31.27
C ALA A 217 23.71 21.98 -30.57
N GLN A 218 23.09 21.02 -31.23
CA GLN A 218 22.23 19.96 -30.68
C GLN A 218 22.63 19.55 -29.26
N ARG A 219 21.88 20.00 -28.24
CA ARG A 219 22.08 19.57 -26.85
C ARG A 219 20.74 19.40 -26.13
N THR A 220 19.86 18.55 -26.68
CA THR A 220 18.64 18.12 -25.99
C THR A 220 18.59 16.61 -25.69
N ALA A 221 19.61 15.82 -26.05
CA ALA A 221 19.56 14.37 -25.84
C ALA A 221 20.19 13.86 -24.52
N ALA A 222 20.93 14.68 -23.78
CA ALA A 222 21.80 14.16 -22.70
C ALA A 222 21.27 14.34 -21.26
N ARG A 223 20.11 15.00 -21.03
CA ARG A 223 19.59 15.27 -19.67
C ARG A 223 18.40 14.39 -19.26
N ARG A 224 18.24 13.20 -19.86
CA ARG A 224 17.15 12.25 -19.50
C ARG A 224 17.65 10.91 -18.95
N ARG A 225 18.88 10.89 -18.41
CA ARG A 225 19.46 9.72 -17.74
C ARG A 225 19.81 10.04 -16.30
N ARG A 226 18.80 10.19 -15.45
CA ARG A 226 18.86 9.96 -13.99
C ARG A 226 17.50 10.23 -13.39
N ASP A 227 16.57 9.35 -13.70
CA ASP A 227 15.48 9.00 -12.79
C ASP A 227 15.32 7.49 -12.91
N GLY A 228 15.30 6.80 -11.77
CA GLY A 228 15.06 5.35 -11.67
C GLY A 228 13.62 5.05 -12.04
N GLY A 229 13.29 5.21 -13.32
CA GLY A 229 11.95 5.07 -13.86
C GLY A 229 11.45 3.65 -13.63
N ARG A 230 10.36 3.53 -12.87
CA ARG A 230 9.51 2.33 -12.86
C ARG A 230 9.21 1.99 -14.32
N THR A 231 9.75 0.89 -14.81
CA THR A 231 9.54 0.40 -16.18
C THR A 231 8.03 0.28 -16.39
N SER A 232 7.47 1.13 -17.27
CA SER A 232 6.05 1.14 -17.52
C SER A 232 5.63 -0.10 -18.33
N PHE A 233 4.34 -0.39 -18.39
CA PHE A 233 3.82 -1.46 -19.25
C PHE A 233 4.22 -1.24 -20.71
N ALA A 234 4.18 0.01 -21.18
CA ALA A 234 4.59 0.38 -22.53
C ALA A 234 6.09 0.10 -22.77
N ASP A 235 6.94 0.33 -21.78
CA ASP A 235 8.38 0.04 -21.88
C ASP A 235 8.64 -1.47 -21.97
N TYR A 236 7.90 -2.28 -21.22
CA TYR A 236 7.98 -3.73 -21.33
C TYR A 236 7.46 -4.26 -22.66
N LEU A 237 6.36 -3.69 -23.18
CA LEU A 237 5.82 -4.07 -24.48
C LEU A 237 6.76 -3.68 -25.63
N ALA A 238 7.36 -2.49 -25.56
CA ALA A 238 8.36 -2.04 -26.54
C ALA A 238 9.60 -2.94 -26.55
N ARG A 239 10.07 -3.39 -25.37
CA ARG A 239 11.16 -4.37 -25.27
C ARG A 239 10.79 -5.73 -25.84
N ALA A 240 9.58 -6.22 -25.55
CA ALA A 240 9.10 -7.47 -26.12
C ALA A 240 8.99 -7.40 -27.65
N ARG A 241 8.51 -6.27 -28.20
CA ARG A 241 8.42 -6.03 -29.65
C ARG A 241 9.79 -6.02 -30.31
N HIS A 242 10.77 -5.34 -29.71
CA HIS A 242 12.14 -5.29 -30.23
C HIS A 242 12.84 -6.66 -30.18
N ALA A 243 12.46 -7.53 -29.26
CA ALA A 243 13.02 -8.88 -29.14
C ALA A 243 12.26 -9.93 -29.98
N TRP A 244 11.14 -9.57 -30.58
CA TRP A 244 10.31 -10.49 -31.35
C TRP A 244 10.81 -10.62 -32.79
N SER A 245 10.76 -11.85 -33.31
CA SER A 245 10.99 -12.17 -34.72
C SER A 245 9.92 -13.15 -35.20
N PRO A 246 9.61 -13.23 -36.51
CA PRO A 246 8.51 -14.03 -37.04
C PRO A 246 8.56 -15.52 -36.66
N ASP A 247 9.75 -16.07 -36.41
CA ASP A 247 9.96 -17.48 -36.05
C ASP A 247 9.71 -17.79 -34.57
N VAL A 248 9.37 -16.78 -33.75
CA VAL A 248 9.22 -16.91 -32.30
C VAL A 248 7.75 -16.98 -31.91
N GLN A 249 7.37 -18.10 -31.28
CA GLN A 249 6.06 -18.25 -30.64
C GLN A 249 5.95 -17.37 -29.39
N ILE A 250 5.03 -16.40 -29.42
CA ILE A 250 4.75 -15.51 -28.29
C ILE A 250 4.06 -16.30 -27.18
N SER A 251 4.77 -16.50 -26.07
CA SER A 251 4.24 -17.11 -24.86
C SER A 251 4.58 -16.29 -23.61
N PRO A 252 3.82 -16.41 -22.50
CA PRO A 252 4.16 -15.73 -21.25
C PRO A 252 5.55 -16.08 -20.72
N ALA A 253 6.02 -17.31 -20.97
CA ALA A 253 7.37 -17.75 -20.59
C ALA A 253 8.44 -17.00 -21.41
N TRP A 254 8.24 -16.89 -22.72
CA TRP A 254 9.13 -16.14 -23.61
C TRP A 254 9.17 -14.65 -23.25
N VAL A 255 8.01 -14.02 -23.04
CA VAL A 255 7.92 -12.60 -22.64
C VAL A 255 8.70 -12.33 -21.36
N ARG A 256 8.63 -13.22 -20.36
CA ARG A 256 9.42 -13.07 -19.13
C ARG A 256 10.92 -13.18 -19.39
N GLY A 257 11.34 -14.09 -20.26
CA GLY A 257 12.74 -14.27 -20.61
C GLY A 257 13.37 -13.01 -21.21
N VAL A 258 12.63 -12.31 -22.08
CA VAL A 258 13.15 -11.12 -22.79
C VAL A 258 12.92 -9.81 -22.04
N THR A 259 11.92 -9.73 -21.16
CA THR A 259 11.56 -8.47 -20.46
C THR A 259 11.91 -8.45 -18.98
N GLY A 260 12.07 -9.60 -18.32
CA GLY A 260 12.26 -9.69 -16.86
C GLY A 260 11.02 -9.36 -16.03
N CYS A 261 9.83 -9.25 -16.63
CA CYS A 261 8.61 -8.88 -15.92
C CYS A 261 8.04 -9.98 -15.01
N SER A 262 7.13 -9.60 -14.09
CA SER A 262 6.47 -10.52 -13.15
C SER A 262 5.47 -11.45 -13.87
N ARG A 263 5.15 -12.60 -13.25
CA ARG A 263 4.27 -13.64 -13.83
C ARG A 263 2.88 -13.12 -14.25
N GLY A 264 2.31 -12.19 -13.47
CA GLY A 264 1.01 -11.59 -13.79
C GLY A 264 1.06 -10.55 -14.91
N LEU A 265 2.22 -9.93 -15.14
CA LEU A 265 2.41 -8.95 -16.21
C LEU A 265 2.71 -9.62 -17.56
N SER A 266 3.43 -10.75 -17.53
CA SER A 266 3.81 -11.48 -18.73
C SER A 266 2.65 -12.06 -19.53
N SER A 267 1.56 -12.47 -18.87
CA SER A 267 0.37 -12.96 -19.57
C SER A 267 -0.33 -11.82 -20.32
N ARG A 268 -0.41 -10.64 -19.70
CA ARG A 268 -1.02 -9.44 -20.30
C ARG A 268 -0.18 -8.89 -21.45
N LEU A 269 1.14 -8.91 -21.32
CA LEU A 269 2.07 -8.49 -22.38
C LEU A 269 2.05 -9.45 -23.57
N ALA A 270 1.99 -10.77 -23.33
CA ALA A 270 1.86 -11.76 -24.40
C ALA A 270 0.56 -11.56 -25.19
N ALA A 271 -0.57 -11.40 -24.49
CA ALA A 271 -1.86 -11.15 -25.14
C ALA A 271 -1.88 -9.84 -25.96
N ALA A 272 -1.29 -8.77 -25.42
CA ALA A 272 -1.20 -7.48 -26.11
C ALA A 272 -0.35 -7.56 -27.38
N LEU A 273 0.82 -8.21 -27.32
CA LEU A 273 1.70 -8.36 -28.48
C LEU A 273 1.08 -9.23 -29.58
N THR A 274 0.37 -10.31 -29.19
CA THR A 274 -0.36 -11.16 -30.15
C THR A 274 -1.49 -10.39 -30.84
N ALA A 275 -2.22 -9.54 -30.12
CA ALA A 275 -3.28 -8.71 -30.69
C ALA A 275 -2.72 -7.68 -31.68
N GLU A 276 -1.61 -7.00 -31.35
CA GLU A 276 -0.96 -6.05 -32.26
C GLU A 276 -0.54 -6.71 -33.58
N LEU A 277 0.03 -7.92 -33.52
CA LEU A 277 0.45 -8.65 -34.73
C LEU A 277 -0.72 -9.15 -35.56
N ALA A 278 -1.83 -9.53 -34.92
CA ALA A 278 -3.06 -9.89 -35.63
C ALA A 278 -3.65 -8.69 -36.40
N GLU A 279 -3.61 -7.49 -35.80
CA GLU A 279 -4.05 -6.26 -36.44
C GLU A 279 -3.16 -5.83 -37.61
N HIS A 280 -1.83 -5.99 -37.49
CA HIS A 280 -0.88 -5.69 -38.58
C HIS A 280 -1.03 -6.69 -39.75
N ASN A 281 -1.20 -7.98 -39.46
CA ASN A 281 -1.43 -8.99 -40.52
C ASN A 281 -2.77 -8.79 -41.24
N ALA A 282 -3.79 -8.26 -40.55
CA ALA A 282 -5.08 -7.94 -41.16
C ALA A 282 -5.05 -6.68 -42.05
N THR A 283 -4.10 -5.77 -41.81
CA THR A 283 -3.92 -4.55 -42.62
C THR A 283 -3.02 -4.75 -43.84
N ASP A 284 -2.15 -5.77 -43.82
CA ASP A 284 -1.26 -6.13 -44.94
C ASP A 284 -1.90 -7.10 -45.95
N THR A 285 -3.19 -7.44 -45.83
CA THR A 285 -3.91 -8.16 -46.90
C THR A 285 -4.40 -7.15 -47.94
N PRO A 286 -3.77 -7.04 -49.14
CA PRO A 286 -4.31 -6.20 -50.20
C PRO A 286 -5.64 -6.82 -50.62
N GLY A 287 -6.68 -5.98 -50.74
CA GLY A 287 -7.95 -6.39 -51.32
C GLY A 287 -7.71 -7.16 -52.61
N GLY A 288 -8.09 -8.43 -52.61
CA GLY A 288 -8.24 -9.19 -53.85
C GLY A 288 -9.29 -8.48 -54.69
N ASP A 289 -8.84 -7.88 -55.78
CA ASP A 289 -9.69 -7.29 -56.80
C ASP A 289 -10.57 -8.40 -57.39
N PRO A 290 -11.90 -8.23 -57.47
CA PRO A 290 -12.76 -9.21 -58.11
C PRO A 290 -12.57 -9.14 -59.64
N SER A 291 -12.15 -10.26 -60.23
CA SER A 291 -12.30 -10.54 -61.65
C SER A 291 -13.10 -11.82 -61.82
#